data_AF-A0A3L6DYN9-F1
#
_entry.id   AF-A0A3L6DYN9-F1
#
_cell.length_a   1.000
_cell.length_b   1.000
_cell.length_c   1.000
_cell.angle_alpha   90.00
_cell.angle_beta   90.00
_cell.angle_gamma   90.00
#
_symmetry.space_group_name_H-M   'P 1'
#
loop_
_entity.id
_entity.type
_entity.pdbx_description
1 polymer ?
#
loop_
_entity_poly.entity_id
_entity_poly.type
_entity_poly.pdbx_seq_one_letter_code
_entity_poly.pdbx_strand_id
1 'polypeptide(L)'
;MPTFPRAGRWSTSSTWPRKTAGAASTALAAVVFAVLDVADVILCFAYALLDGVLEDSPIRCYCHRSYDDGIREAAAGASVDGGGHEQVSDTLYACGRRSTVRDALLGLVRRVVPRTRRTRAPPDETVAPCKWRSPRWSDCALRSLFLTLVGRSADAAAAGTTTRAPDPENAIFVHGFASSSSFWSETVFRESSCILDDCRLFAVDLLGFGRSPKPANCMYRVRDHVEAIERTLILAGDGESQSLMSSFHLVSHSMGCTIALALAAKHPTRVKSITLVAPPYFLPCEQRASQVALNRLAEKKLWPPLLFGSAVMSWYEHVGRTVCFLVCKNHLLWEWLFSLLNLNRGVDFRVRDLTKHTHHSAWHTMHNVICGGAALQDANLEAVAAAGIPVQVLHGADDQVVPVECGRHVKAKIPRAKLRVMDRRDHSTVVLGRERGFAEELRAFWCASRSPVHVVRRGRSGPASAFMGQALKGYPTVKRD
;
A
#
# COMPACT_ATOMS: atom_id res chain seq x y z
N MET A 1 59.79 -11.02 27.93
CA MET A 1 58.67 -10.06 28.11
C MET A 1 57.53 -10.76 28.83
N PRO A 2 56.94 -10.14 29.86
CA PRO A 2 56.11 -10.83 30.84
C PRO A 2 54.71 -11.17 30.32
N THR A 3 54.22 -12.31 30.77
CA THR A 3 52.89 -12.89 30.55
C THR A 3 51.80 -12.08 31.26
N PHE A 4 50.84 -11.55 30.50
CA PHE A 4 49.62 -10.96 31.06
C PHE A 4 48.60 -12.05 31.46
N PRO A 5 47.92 -11.94 32.61
CA PRO A 5 46.95 -12.93 33.06
C PRO A 5 45.60 -12.81 32.34
N ARG A 6 44.98 -13.97 32.10
CA ARG A 6 43.60 -14.15 31.61
C ARG A 6 42.62 -13.26 32.37
N ALA A 7 41.94 -12.37 31.65
CA ALA A 7 40.79 -11.64 32.18
C ALA A 7 39.67 -12.63 32.52
N GLY A 8 39.32 -12.66 33.81
CA GLY A 8 38.24 -13.45 34.36
C GLY A 8 36.89 -13.10 33.73
N ARG A 9 36.09 -14.15 33.58
CA ARG A 9 34.70 -14.13 33.13
C ARG A 9 33.87 -13.36 34.17
N TRP A 10 33.52 -12.10 33.89
CA TRP A 10 32.54 -11.35 34.68
C TRP A 10 31.15 -11.90 34.35
N SER A 11 30.69 -12.86 35.15
CA SER A 11 29.27 -13.23 35.22
C SER A 11 28.52 -12.17 36.02
N THR A 12 28.00 -11.14 35.36
CA THR A 12 27.04 -10.22 35.98
C THR A 12 25.63 -10.83 35.90
N SER A 13 25.32 -11.66 36.89
CA SER A 13 23.95 -12.02 37.24
C SER A 13 23.23 -10.79 37.81
N SER A 14 22.54 -10.02 36.96
CA SER A 14 21.55 -9.04 37.42
C SER A 14 20.31 -9.08 36.54
N THR A 15 19.49 -10.10 36.76
CA THR A 15 18.14 -10.22 36.16
C THR A 15 17.10 -9.34 36.86
N TRP A 16 17.45 -8.77 38.03
CA TRP A 16 16.58 -7.90 38.84
C TRP A 16 16.38 -6.46 38.31
N PRO A 17 17.40 -5.70 37.85
CA PRO A 17 17.19 -4.31 37.40
C PRO A 17 16.42 -4.18 36.07
N ARG A 18 16.35 -5.24 35.24
CA ARG A 18 15.59 -5.20 33.97
C ARG A 18 14.09 -5.35 34.18
N LYS A 19 13.66 -6.10 35.19
CA LYS A 19 12.22 -6.34 35.45
C LYS A 19 11.55 -5.11 36.06
N THR A 20 12.22 -4.41 36.97
CA THR A 20 11.71 -3.16 37.57
C THR A 20 11.71 -2.01 36.58
N ALA A 21 12.76 -1.88 35.74
CA ALA A 21 12.79 -0.91 34.65
C ALA A 21 11.70 -1.17 33.59
N GLY A 22 11.45 -2.44 33.26
CA GLY A 22 10.35 -2.83 32.37
C GLY A 22 8.99 -2.46 32.93
N ALA A 23 8.72 -2.77 34.19
CA ALA A 23 7.44 -2.44 34.85
C ALA A 23 7.21 -0.92 34.94
N ALA A 24 8.25 -0.14 35.27
CA ALA A 24 8.17 1.32 35.29
C ALA A 24 7.90 1.91 33.90
N SER A 25 8.55 1.38 32.86
CA SER A 25 8.30 1.80 31.47
C SER A 25 6.89 1.47 31.01
N THR A 26 6.34 0.32 31.39
CA THR A 26 4.96 -0.07 31.07
C THR A 26 3.96 0.82 31.80
N ALA A 27 4.20 1.14 33.08
CA ALA A 27 3.35 2.05 33.84
C ALA A 27 3.36 3.47 33.25
N LEU A 28 4.54 3.98 32.86
CA LEU A 28 4.66 5.28 32.19
C LEU A 28 3.93 5.29 30.85
N ALA A 29 4.06 4.22 30.05
CA ALA A 29 3.32 4.09 28.80
C ALA A 29 1.81 4.16 29.04
N ALA A 30 1.30 3.41 30.04
CA ALA A 30 -0.12 3.43 30.39
C ALA A 30 -0.61 4.83 30.78
N VAL A 31 0.17 5.60 31.55
CA VAL A 31 -0.17 6.98 31.92
C VAL A 31 -0.21 7.90 30.68
N VAL A 32 0.81 7.84 29.83
CA VAL A 32 0.87 8.67 28.60
C VAL A 32 -0.32 8.37 27.69
N PHE A 33 -0.62 7.10 27.45
CA PHE A 33 -1.76 6.71 26.62
C PHE A 33 -3.11 7.07 27.27
N ALA A 34 -3.24 7.05 28.60
CA ALA A 34 -4.43 7.52 29.28
C ALA A 34 -4.63 9.05 29.12
N VAL A 35 -3.56 9.85 29.17
CA VAL A 35 -3.63 11.29 28.88
C VAL A 35 -4.04 11.55 27.43
N LEU A 36 -3.49 10.77 26.49
CA LEU A 36 -3.87 10.84 25.08
C LEU A 36 -5.35 10.47 24.86
N ASP A 37 -5.88 9.49 25.61
CA ASP A 37 -7.31 9.15 25.56
C ASP A 37 -8.19 10.36 25.94
N VAL A 38 -7.82 11.09 27.00
CA VAL A 38 -8.56 12.30 27.42
C VAL A 38 -8.42 13.41 26.39
N ALA A 39 -7.21 13.63 25.86
CA ALA A 39 -6.96 14.64 24.84
C ALA A 39 -7.76 14.37 23.56
N ASP A 40 -7.80 13.12 23.10
CA ASP A 40 -8.54 12.72 21.89
C ASP A 40 -10.05 12.91 22.06
N VAL A 41 -10.60 12.66 23.26
CA VAL A 41 -12.00 12.95 23.57
C VAL A 41 -12.29 14.45 23.55
N ILE A 42 -11.42 15.28 24.12
CA ILE A 42 -11.58 16.75 24.06
C ILE A 42 -11.52 17.25 22.61
N LEU A 43 -10.54 16.76 21.85
CA LEU A 43 -10.38 17.12 20.44
C LEU A 43 -11.57 16.64 19.58
N CYS A 44 -12.18 15.49 19.91
CA CYS A 44 -13.41 15.03 19.26
C CYS A 44 -14.51 16.10 19.32
N PHE A 45 -14.71 16.74 20.47
CA PHE A 45 -15.71 17.80 20.61
C PHE A 45 -15.31 19.08 19.88
N ALA A 46 -14.04 19.47 20.00
CA ALA A 46 -13.53 20.65 19.30
C ALA A 46 -13.71 20.51 17.78
N TYR A 47 -13.34 19.36 17.20
CA TYR A 47 -13.50 19.10 15.78
C TYR A 47 -14.96 18.97 15.36
N ALA A 48 -15.83 18.34 16.17
CA ALA A 48 -17.26 18.29 15.88
C ALA A 48 -17.88 19.70 15.78
N LEU A 49 -17.48 20.62 16.67
CA LEU A 49 -17.92 22.02 16.62
C LEU A 49 -17.35 22.74 15.40
N LEU A 50 -16.04 22.62 15.16
CA LEU A 50 -15.37 23.26 14.02
C LEU A 50 -15.92 22.77 12.68
N ASP A 51 -16.10 21.46 12.51
CA ASP A 51 -16.64 20.88 11.27
C ASP A 51 -18.10 21.30 11.06
N GLY A 52 -18.89 21.44 12.12
CA GLY A 52 -20.26 21.96 12.02
C GLY A 52 -20.35 23.43 11.60
N VAL A 53 -19.28 24.22 11.79
CA VAL A 53 -19.22 25.63 11.38
C VAL A 53 -18.55 25.80 10.01
N LEU A 54 -17.53 24.99 9.71
CA LEU A 54 -16.66 25.15 8.54
C LEU A 54 -17.01 24.24 7.35
N GLU A 55 -17.82 23.20 7.55
CA GLU A 55 -18.19 22.25 6.49
C GLU A 55 -19.72 22.17 6.28
N ASP A 56 -20.16 22.22 5.03
CA ASP A 56 -21.58 22.09 4.67
C ASP A 56 -22.15 20.69 4.97
N SER A 57 -21.28 19.67 5.05
CA SER A 57 -21.67 18.28 5.32
C SER A 57 -20.55 17.54 6.05
N PRO A 58 -20.46 17.71 7.39
CA PRO A 58 -19.36 17.18 8.17
C PRO A 58 -19.40 15.65 8.22
N ILE A 59 -18.26 15.03 7.93
CA ILE A 59 -18.08 13.58 8.07
C ILE A 59 -17.86 13.26 9.56
N ARG A 60 -18.72 12.39 10.10
CA ARG A 60 -18.67 12.01 11.52
C ARG A 60 -17.41 11.20 11.84
N CYS A 61 -16.89 11.40 13.04
CA CYS A 61 -15.79 10.61 13.60
C CYS A 61 -16.25 9.21 14.05
N TYR A 62 -15.30 8.30 14.18
CA TYR A 62 -15.57 6.92 14.60
C TYR A 62 -15.68 6.79 16.14
N CYS A 63 -15.29 7.82 16.89
CA CYS A 63 -15.28 7.85 18.35
C CYS A 63 -16.64 7.60 19.04
N HIS A 64 -17.76 7.83 18.35
CA HIS A 64 -19.10 7.69 18.94
C HIS A 64 -19.80 6.35 18.67
N ARG A 65 -19.25 5.49 17.80
CA ARG A 65 -19.87 4.20 17.45
C ARG A 65 -19.33 3.09 18.33
N SER A 66 -20.22 2.24 18.87
CA SER A 66 -19.80 1.06 19.61
C SER A 66 -19.15 0.06 18.67
N TYR A 67 -18.16 -0.71 19.16
CA TYR A 67 -17.59 -1.86 18.46
C TYR A 67 -18.69 -2.85 18.03
N ASP A 68 -19.71 -3.06 18.87
CA ASP A 68 -20.86 -3.93 18.57
C ASP A 68 -21.79 -3.35 17.50
N ASP A 69 -21.93 -2.03 17.43
CA ASP A 69 -22.68 -1.36 16.35
C ASP A 69 -21.92 -1.47 15.02
N GLY A 70 -20.59 -1.36 15.07
CA GLY A 70 -19.69 -1.54 13.92
C GLY A 70 -19.73 -2.96 13.36
N ILE A 71 -19.71 -3.99 14.22
CA ILE A 71 -19.88 -5.40 13.81
C ILE A 71 -21.27 -5.63 13.23
N ARG A 72 -22.33 -5.08 13.83
CA ARG A 72 -23.70 -5.23 13.31
C ARG A 72 -23.89 -4.57 11.96
N GLU A 73 -23.31 -3.40 11.70
CA GLU A 73 -23.32 -2.77 10.38
C GLU A 73 -22.44 -3.52 9.37
N ALA A 74 -21.25 -3.97 9.77
CA ALA A 74 -20.39 -4.82 8.96
C ALA A 74 -21.11 -6.13 8.54
N ALA A 75 -21.85 -6.74 9.47
CA ALA A 75 -22.68 -7.91 9.22
C ALA A 75 -23.98 -7.59 8.45
N ALA A 76 -24.62 -6.44 8.67
CA ALA A 76 -25.86 -6.05 7.98
C ALA A 76 -25.63 -5.64 6.52
N GLY A 77 -24.44 -5.16 6.17
CA GLY A 77 -24.00 -4.99 4.78
C GLY A 77 -23.76 -6.30 4.04
N ALA A 78 -23.88 -7.46 4.71
CA ALA A 78 -23.78 -8.78 4.08
C ALA A 78 -25.13 -9.33 3.58
N SER A 79 -26.26 -8.70 3.92
CA SER A 79 -27.61 -9.23 3.63
C SER A 79 -28.37 -8.55 2.49
N VAL A 80 -27.77 -7.58 1.79
CA VAL A 80 -28.41 -6.94 0.62
C VAL A 80 -27.40 -6.93 -0.52
N ASP A 81 -27.73 -7.66 -1.58
CA ASP A 81 -27.01 -7.91 -2.82
C ASP A 81 -25.73 -8.78 -2.78
N GLY A 82 -25.82 -9.92 -3.48
CA GLY A 82 -24.80 -10.97 -3.62
C GLY A 82 -23.57 -10.59 -4.45
N GLY A 83 -22.97 -9.42 -4.18
CA GLY A 83 -21.61 -9.09 -4.57
C GLY A 83 -20.79 -8.88 -3.29
N GLY A 84 -19.72 -9.64 -3.08
CA GLY A 84 -18.89 -9.58 -1.87
C GLY A 84 -18.30 -8.19 -1.64
N HIS A 85 -19.03 -7.32 -0.93
CA HIS A 85 -18.57 -5.98 -0.59
C HIS A 85 -17.45 -6.08 0.45
N GLU A 86 -16.23 -5.73 0.05
CA GLU A 86 -15.09 -5.57 0.95
C GLU A 86 -15.46 -4.59 2.06
N GLN A 87 -15.62 -5.10 3.28
CA GLN A 87 -16.12 -4.36 4.44
C GLN A 87 -15.06 -3.39 4.98
N VAL A 88 -15.53 -2.33 5.65
CA VAL A 88 -14.66 -1.41 6.40
C VAL A 88 -14.05 -2.18 7.57
N SER A 89 -12.74 -1.98 7.83
CA SER A 89 -12.05 -2.70 8.89
C SER A 89 -12.67 -2.40 10.26
N ASP A 90 -12.86 -3.46 11.06
CA ASP A 90 -13.29 -3.37 12.44
C ASP A 90 -12.35 -2.53 13.30
N THR A 91 -11.08 -2.39 12.89
CA THR A 91 -10.09 -1.57 13.59
C THR A 91 -10.41 -0.08 13.63
N LEU A 92 -11.16 0.45 12.66
CA LEU A 92 -11.66 1.84 12.69
C LEU A 92 -12.57 2.08 13.90
N TYR A 93 -13.32 1.05 14.30
CA TYR A 93 -14.21 1.08 15.46
C TYR A 93 -13.53 0.54 16.73
N ALA A 94 -12.54 -0.34 16.59
CA ALA A 94 -11.80 -0.94 17.70
C ALA A 94 -10.79 0.01 18.35
N CYS A 95 -10.50 1.14 17.71
CA CYS A 95 -9.74 2.26 18.28
C CYS A 95 -10.28 2.73 19.65
N GLY A 96 -11.53 2.38 19.97
CA GLY A 96 -12.19 2.60 21.24
C GLY A 96 -12.23 1.42 22.23
N ARG A 97 -11.28 0.46 22.25
CA ARG A 97 -11.30 -0.56 23.33
C ARG A 97 -10.92 0.02 24.71
N ARG A 98 -11.95 0.19 25.55
CA ARG A 98 -12.01 0.14 27.02
C ARG A 98 -10.85 0.73 27.81
N SER A 99 -10.55 1.99 27.57
CA SER A 99 -10.21 2.83 28.71
C SER A 99 -11.52 3.12 29.42
N THR A 100 -11.75 2.53 30.60
CA THR A 100 -12.96 2.81 31.41
C THR A 100 -13.14 4.31 31.63
N VAL A 101 -12.03 5.05 31.66
CA VAL A 101 -11.98 6.52 31.69
C VAL A 101 -12.59 7.13 30.43
N ARG A 102 -12.19 6.67 29.24
CA ARG A 102 -12.77 7.14 27.96
C ARG A 102 -14.26 6.82 27.86
N ASP A 103 -14.68 5.61 28.23
CA ASP A 103 -16.09 5.21 28.20
C ASP A 103 -16.93 6.04 29.19
N ALA A 104 -16.40 6.31 30.39
CA ALA A 104 -17.03 7.17 31.37
C ALA A 104 -17.14 8.63 30.87
N LEU A 105 -16.09 9.16 30.25
CA LEU A 105 -16.08 10.52 29.68
C LEU A 105 -17.06 10.64 28.51
N LEU A 106 -17.03 9.71 27.54
CA LEU A 106 -17.98 9.70 26.43
C LEU A 106 -19.42 9.48 26.91
N GLY A 107 -19.61 8.67 27.96
CA GLY A 107 -20.90 8.47 28.61
C GLY A 107 -21.42 9.73 29.28
N LEU A 108 -20.56 10.50 29.95
CA LEU A 108 -20.89 11.80 30.53
C LEU A 108 -21.31 12.79 29.44
N VAL A 109 -20.56 12.85 28.35
CA VAL A 109 -20.86 13.82 27.28
C VAL A 109 -22.09 13.43 26.46
N ARG A 110 -22.36 12.14 26.27
CA ARG A 110 -23.64 11.66 25.69
C ARG A 110 -24.88 12.08 26.49
N ARG A 111 -24.73 12.43 27.78
CA ARG A 111 -25.83 12.99 28.59
C ARG A 111 -26.01 14.50 28.39
N VAL A 112 -24.97 15.21 27.96
CA VAL A 112 -24.95 16.68 27.83
C VAL A 112 -25.26 17.13 26.40
N VAL A 113 -24.86 16.35 25.39
CA VAL A 113 -25.14 16.64 23.98
C VAL A 113 -26.42 15.91 23.57
N PRO A 114 -27.52 16.62 23.19
CA PRO A 114 -28.71 15.98 22.68
C PRO A 114 -28.34 15.14 21.45
N ARG A 115 -28.94 13.95 21.31
CA ARG A 115 -28.91 13.19 20.05
C ARG A 115 -29.41 14.11 18.93
N THR A 116 -28.49 14.75 18.22
CA THR A 116 -28.83 15.43 16.98
C THR A 116 -29.50 14.39 16.09
N ARG A 117 -30.69 14.76 15.63
CA ARG A 117 -31.68 13.95 14.92
C ARG A 117 -31.02 12.88 14.08
N ARG A 118 -31.51 11.64 14.21
CA ARG A 118 -31.19 10.47 13.38
C ARG A 118 -31.52 10.80 11.92
N THR A 119 -30.70 11.62 11.26
CA THR A 119 -30.66 11.65 9.81
C THR A 119 -30.18 10.28 9.41
N ARG A 120 -31.02 9.63 8.60
CA ARG A 120 -30.78 8.35 7.94
C ARG A 120 -29.30 8.27 7.58
N ALA A 121 -28.67 7.11 7.82
CA ALA A 121 -27.41 6.78 7.16
C ALA A 121 -27.53 7.23 5.69
N PRO A 122 -26.49 7.83 5.08
CA PRO A 122 -26.55 8.11 3.65
C PRO A 122 -27.04 6.84 2.96
N PRO A 123 -28.10 6.93 2.13
CA PRO A 123 -28.64 5.75 1.48
C PRO A 123 -27.48 5.07 0.74
N ASP A 124 -27.53 3.74 0.74
CA ASP A 124 -26.66 2.86 -0.03
C ASP A 124 -26.15 3.58 -1.29
N GLU A 125 -24.87 3.93 -1.35
CA GLU A 125 -24.25 4.54 -2.52
C GLU A 125 -24.02 3.46 -3.59
N THR A 126 -25.08 2.73 -3.92
CA THR A 126 -25.20 2.00 -5.17
C THR A 126 -25.68 3.00 -6.22
N VAL A 127 -24.83 3.25 -7.21
CA VAL A 127 -25.11 3.84 -8.54
C VAL A 127 -25.07 5.39 -8.64
N ALA A 128 -23.85 5.92 -8.77
CA ALA A 128 -23.42 6.87 -9.81
C ALA A 128 -21.89 7.08 -9.72
N PRO A 129 -21.14 7.24 -10.83
CA PRO A 129 -19.69 7.44 -10.76
C PRO A 129 -19.40 8.72 -9.98
N CYS A 130 -18.84 8.53 -8.79
CA CYS A 130 -18.73 9.54 -7.75
C CYS A 130 -17.96 10.79 -8.24
N LYS A 131 -18.62 11.95 -8.23
CA LYS A 131 -17.88 13.22 -8.20
C LYS A 131 -17.11 13.27 -6.90
N TRP A 132 -15.79 13.18 -6.97
CA TRP A 132 -14.92 13.25 -5.80
C TRP A 132 -15.12 14.56 -5.07
N ARG A 133 -15.46 14.48 -3.77
CA ARG A 133 -15.67 15.68 -2.96
C ARG A 133 -14.36 16.39 -2.70
N SER A 134 -14.42 17.71 -2.60
CA SER A 134 -13.28 18.51 -2.17
C SER A 134 -12.79 18.03 -0.80
N PRO A 135 -11.47 18.01 -0.58
CA PRO A 135 -10.84 17.71 0.70
C PRO A 135 -11.37 18.62 1.82
N ARG A 136 -11.23 18.18 3.08
CA ARG A 136 -11.67 18.95 4.25
C ARG A 136 -10.89 20.25 4.39
N TRP A 137 -11.42 21.21 5.15
CA TRP A 137 -10.70 22.47 5.45
C TRP A 137 -9.37 22.21 6.18
N SER A 138 -9.24 21.09 6.89
CA SER A 138 -8.03 20.65 7.58
C SER A 138 -7.01 19.94 6.69
N ASP A 139 -7.39 19.62 5.45
CA ASP A 139 -6.63 18.76 4.56
C ASP A 139 -5.74 19.55 3.59
N CYS A 140 -4.59 18.97 3.25
CA CYS A 140 -3.71 19.47 2.19
C CYS A 140 -4.03 18.72 0.89
N ALA A 141 -4.39 19.43 -0.19
CA ALA A 141 -4.76 18.74 -1.43
C ALA A 141 -4.53 19.53 -2.72
N LEU A 142 -4.32 18.76 -3.79
CA LEU A 142 -4.35 19.20 -5.18
C LEU A 142 -5.56 18.59 -5.90
N ARG A 143 -6.08 19.31 -6.91
CA ARG A 143 -7.14 18.84 -7.81
C ARG A 143 -6.52 17.98 -8.91
N SER A 144 -6.59 16.66 -8.77
CA SER A 144 -6.40 15.70 -9.87
C SER A 144 -7.54 14.68 -9.84
N LEU A 145 -7.97 14.20 -11.01
CA LEU A 145 -9.00 13.14 -11.13
C LEU A 145 -8.39 11.74 -11.25
N PHE A 146 -7.13 11.65 -11.69
CA PHE A 146 -6.40 10.41 -11.91
C PHE A 146 -5.20 10.30 -10.97
N LEU A 147 -4.69 9.07 -10.80
CA LEU A 147 -3.46 8.85 -10.04
C LEU A 147 -2.28 9.48 -10.77
N THR A 148 -1.34 10.05 -10.02
CA THR A 148 -0.10 10.55 -10.62
C THR A 148 0.80 9.38 -10.98
N LEU A 149 1.22 9.34 -12.25
CA LEU A 149 2.17 8.37 -12.77
C LEU A 149 3.47 9.07 -13.12
N VAL A 150 4.57 8.60 -12.53
CA VAL A 150 5.92 8.99 -12.93
C VAL A 150 6.48 7.86 -13.77
N GLY A 151 6.46 8.04 -15.09
CA GLY A 151 6.96 7.07 -16.05
C GLY A 151 8.37 7.42 -16.52
N ARG A 152 9.21 6.40 -16.71
CA ARG A 152 10.42 6.49 -17.52
C ARG A 152 10.24 5.63 -18.76
N SER A 153 10.26 6.25 -19.94
CA SER A 153 10.35 5.51 -21.21
C SER A 153 11.79 5.08 -21.42
N ALA A 154 11.99 3.89 -21.99
CA ALA A 154 13.22 3.61 -22.71
C ALA A 154 13.33 4.67 -23.81
N ASP A 155 14.38 5.48 -23.79
CA ASP A 155 14.65 6.40 -24.88
C ASP A 155 14.83 5.55 -26.14
N ALA A 156 13.99 5.79 -27.15
CA ALA A 156 14.23 5.32 -28.51
C ALA A 156 15.41 6.12 -29.10
N ALA A 157 16.62 5.92 -28.56
CA ALA A 157 17.85 6.41 -29.14
C ALA A 157 18.26 5.48 -30.30
N ALA A 158 17.48 5.50 -31.39
CA ALA A 158 17.89 5.06 -32.72
C ALA A 158 16.79 5.41 -33.74
N ALA A 159 16.71 6.70 -34.12
CA ALA A 159 16.17 7.03 -35.43
C ALA A 159 17.09 6.42 -36.48
N GLY A 160 16.71 5.25 -37.01
CA GLY A 160 17.33 4.69 -38.21
C GLY A 160 17.72 3.21 -38.16
N THR A 161 16.89 2.30 -37.65
CA THR A 161 16.89 0.92 -38.20
C THR A 161 15.52 0.27 -38.04
N THR A 162 14.89 -0.03 -39.17
CA THR A 162 13.65 -0.78 -39.33
C THR A 162 13.83 -2.24 -38.92
N THR A 163 13.91 -2.49 -37.62
CA THR A 163 13.60 -3.79 -37.03
C THR A 163 12.67 -3.55 -35.87
N ARG A 164 11.44 -4.08 -35.97
CA ARG A 164 10.39 -3.96 -34.97
C ARG A 164 10.86 -4.71 -33.70
N ALA A 165 11.59 -4.00 -32.84
CA ALA A 165 11.94 -4.49 -31.52
C ALA A 165 10.66 -4.93 -30.79
N PRO A 166 10.70 -6.00 -29.99
CA PRO A 166 9.55 -6.37 -29.16
C PRO A 166 9.13 -5.16 -28.31
N ASP A 167 7.81 -4.93 -28.20
CA ASP A 167 7.31 -3.85 -27.36
C ASP A 167 7.94 -3.96 -25.95
N PRO A 168 8.51 -2.88 -25.41
CA PRO A 168 9.23 -2.92 -24.15
C PRO A 168 8.29 -3.40 -23.04
N GLU A 169 8.80 -4.29 -22.18
CA GLU A 169 8.01 -4.81 -21.07
C GLU A 169 7.68 -3.69 -20.10
N ASN A 170 6.54 -3.78 -19.42
CA ASN A 170 6.15 -2.76 -18.48
C ASN A 170 6.34 -3.21 -17.04
N ALA A 171 6.76 -2.32 -16.16
CA ALA A 171 6.83 -2.55 -14.73
C ALA A 171 6.15 -1.43 -13.95
N ILE A 172 5.23 -1.80 -13.05
CA ILE A 172 4.51 -0.88 -12.17
C ILE A 172 5.09 -0.98 -10.76
N PHE A 173 5.43 0.16 -10.19
CA PHE A 173 6.01 0.32 -8.86
C PHE A 173 5.00 0.97 -7.92
N VAL A 174 4.64 0.24 -6.86
CA VAL A 174 3.65 0.64 -5.85
C VAL A 174 4.38 0.95 -4.54
N HIS A 175 4.25 2.17 -4.05
CA HIS A 175 4.91 2.61 -2.81
C HIS A 175 4.18 2.12 -1.54
N GLY A 176 4.85 2.23 -0.40
CA GLY A 176 4.32 1.90 0.93
C GLY A 176 3.55 3.05 1.60
N PHE A 177 3.22 2.89 2.88
CA PHE A 177 2.47 3.88 3.66
C PHE A 177 3.25 5.20 3.81
N ALA A 178 2.53 6.33 3.76
CA ALA A 178 3.08 7.68 3.92
C ALA A 178 4.29 8.01 3.01
N SER A 179 4.32 7.40 1.82
CA SER A 179 5.33 7.62 0.77
C SER A 179 4.67 8.12 -0.52
N SER A 180 5.47 8.38 -1.56
CA SER A 180 5.00 8.64 -2.92
C SER A 180 5.81 7.88 -3.97
N SER A 181 5.45 8.03 -5.24
CA SER A 181 6.22 7.59 -6.42
C SER A 181 7.68 8.05 -6.39
N SER A 182 7.99 9.17 -5.71
CA SER A 182 9.36 9.66 -5.53
C SER A 182 10.29 8.62 -4.90
N PHE A 183 9.75 7.73 -4.05
CA PHE A 183 10.54 6.64 -3.46
C PHE A 183 11.20 5.77 -4.51
N TRP A 184 10.54 5.52 -5.65
CA TRP A 184 11.08 4.72 -6.74
C TRP A 184 11.80 5.57 -7.78
N SER A 185 11.28 6.77 -8.09
CA SER A 185 11.85 7.61 -9.15
C SER A 185 13.19 8.22 -8.75
N GLU A 186 13.34 8.65 -7.49
CA GLU A 186 14.58 9.26 -6.99
C GLU A 186 15.66 8.21 -6.64
N THR A 187 15.30 6.93 -6.57
CA THR A 187 16.20 5.84 -6.17
C THR A 187 16.44 4.88 -7.34
N VAL A 188 15.55 3.92 -7.53
CA VAL A 188 15.68 2.84 -8.52
C VAL A 188 15.72 3.42 -9.92
N PHE A 189 14.82 4.32 -10.31
CA PHE A 189 14.76 4.77 -11.72
C PHE A 189 15.97 5.61 -12.14
N ARG A 190 16.58 6.32 -11.18
CA ARG A 190 17.79 7.10 -11.41
C ARG A 190 18.99 6.18 -11.69
N GLU A 191 19.17 5.18 -10.84
CA GLU A 191 20.32 4.27 -10.88
C GLU A 191 20.13 3.09 -11.86
N SER A 192 18.89 2.72 -12.20
CA SER A 192 18.57 1.60 -13.08
C SER A 192 18.58 1.93 -14.57
N SER A 193 19.00 3.15 -14.93
CA SER A 193 18.98 3.68 -16.31
C SER A 193 19.62 2.76 -17.35
N CYS A 194 20.68 2.05 -16.99
CA CYS A 194 21.39 1.10 -17.85
C CYS A 194 21.03 -0.37 -17.58
N ILE A 195 20.29 -0.66 -16.51
CA ILE A 195 20.02 -2.02 -16.05
C ILE A 195 18.63 -2.49 -16.48
N LEU A 196 17.65 -1.59 -16.54
CA LEU A 196 16.26 -1.89 -16.89
C LEU A 196 15.85 -1.17 -18.18
N ASP A 197 16.79 -1.01 -19.11
CA ASP A 197 16.63 -0.32 -20.40
C ASP A 197 15.57 -0.96 -21.30
N ASP A 198 15.41 -2.28 -21.22
CA ASP A 198 14.39 -3.03 -21.96
C ASP A 198 12.96 -2.88 -21.40
N CYS A 199 12.77 -2.13 -20.29
CA CYS A 199 11.52 -2.04 -19.55
C CYS A 199 11.04 -0.59 -19.36
N ARG A 200 9.75 -0.34 -19.61
CA ARG A 200 9.07 0.92 -19.23
C ARG A 200 8.67 0.86 -17.76
N LEU A 201 9.20 1.77 -16.97
CA LEU A 201 8.99 1.80 -15.51
C LEU A 201 7.95 2.88 -15.16
N PHE A 202 6.94 2.52 -14.38
CA PHE A 202 5.88 3.42 -13.94
C PHE A 202 5.79 3.39 -12.41
N ALA A 203 6.01 4.53 -11.75
CA ALA A 203 5.78 4.67 -10.32
C ALA A 203 4.44 5.38 -10.08
N VAL A 204 3.58 4.79 -9.27
CA VAL A 204 2.21 5.27 -9.01
C VAL A 204 2.15 5.96 -7.66
N ASP A 205 1.63 7.19 -7.60
CA ASP A 205 1.16 7.77 -6.34
C ASP A 205 -0.21 7.15 -5.98
N LEU A 206 -0.29 6.45 -4.85
CA LEU A 206 -1.54 5.85 -4.38
C LEU A 206 -2.58 6.92 -4.04
N LEU A 207 -3.87 6.57 -4.20
CA LEU A 207 -5.00 7.39 -3.79
C LEU A 207 -4.79 7.90 -2.36
N GLY A 208 -4.86 9.21 -2.14
CA GLY A 208 -4.64 9.80 -0.82
C GLY A 208 -3.21 10.23 -0.50
N PHE A 209 -2.24 9.91 -1.35
CA PHE A 209 -0.80 10.15 -1.14
C PHE A 209 -0.17 10.94 -2.29
N GLY A 210 1.01 11.50 -2.05
CA GLY A 210 1.79 12.21 -3.06
C GLY A 210 1.01 13.34 -3.74
N ARG A 211 1.03 13.36 -5.07
CA ARG A 211 0.25 14.28 -5.91
C ARG A 211 -1.10 13.70 -6.31
N SER A 212 -1.37 12.46 -5.94
CA SER A 212 -2.64 11.82 -6.23
C SER A 212 -3.80 12.48 -5.47
N PRO A 213 -5.00 12.37 -6.05
CA PRO A 213 -6.27 12.80 -5.45
C PRO A 213 -6.47 12.37 -4.01
N LYS A 214 -7.12 13.24 -3.23
CA LYS A 214 -7.43 13.00 -1.81
C LYS A 214 -8.91 13.29 -1.51
N PRO A 215 -9.85 12.54 -2.10
CA PRO A 215 -11.28 12.74 -1.90
C PRO A 215 -11.67 12.57 -0.43
N ALA A 216 -12.49 13.49 0.08
CA ALA A 216 -13.00 13.43 1.44
C ALA A 216 -14.04 12.32 1.65
N ASN A 217 -14.74 11.88 0.59
CA ASN A 217 -15.76 10.83 0.66
C ASN A 217 -15.25 9.41 0.35
N CYS A 218 -13.93 9.21 0.23
CA CYS A 218 -13.37 7.88 0.00
C CYS A 218 -12.98 7.20 1.31
N MET A 219 -13.27 5.91 1.42
CA MET A 219 -12.91 5.10 2.59
C MET A 219 -11.53 4.44 2.47
N TYR A 220 -10.83 4.62 1.34
CA TYR A 220 -9.47 4.10 1.09
C TYR A 220 -9.34 2.60 1.39
N ARG A 221 -10.30 1.79 0.94
CA ARG A 221 -10.25 0.32 1.03
C ARG A 221 -9.28 -0.26 0.00
N VAL A 222 -8.90 -1.53 0.13
CA VAL A 222 -8.01 -2.19 -0.86
C VAL A 222 -8.63 -2.11 -2.25
N ARG A 223 -9.93 -2.43 -2.35
CA ARG A 223 -10.79 -2.16 -3.50
C ARG A 223 -10.63 -0.75 -4.10
N ASP A 224 -10.72 0.29 -3.29
CA ASP A 224 -10.72 1.68 -3.78
C ASP A 224 -9.37 2.03 -4.42
N HIS A 225 -8.28 1.54 -3.82
CA HIS A 225 -6.93 1.69 -4.38
C HIS A 225 -6.76 0.87 -5.67
N VAL A 226 -7.22 -0.38 -5.71
CA VAL A 226 -7.15 -1.23 -6.91
C VAL A 226 -7.95 -0.60 -8.05
N GLU A 227 -9.19 -0.17 -7.81
CA GLU A 227 -10.02 0.50 -8.82
C GLU A 227 -9.39 1.80 -9.34
N ALA A 228 -8.76 2.59 -8.47
CA ALA A 228 -8.06 3.81 -8.90
C ALA A 228 -6.86 3.48 -9.81
N ILE A 229 -6.11 2.42 -9.51
CA ILE A 229 -5.02 1.92 -10.34
C ILE A 229 -5.57 1.41 -11.68
N GLU A 230 -6.66 0.63 -11.67
CA GLU A 230 -7.32 0.13 -12.88
C GLU A 230 -7.81 1.26 -13.78
N ARG A 231 -8.50 2.26 -13.20
CA ARG A 231 -8.96 3.42 -13.96
C ARG A 231 -7.81 4.17 -14.62
N THR A 232 -6.67 4.28 -13.94
CA THR A 232 -5.52 5.05 -14.44
C THR A 232 -4.65 4.25 -15.42
N LEU A 233 -4.46 2.95 -15.21
CA LEU A 233 -3.50 2.13 -15.96
C LEU A 233 -4.13 1.15 -16.95
N ILE A 234 -5.39 0.76 -16.73
CA ILE A 234 -6.07 -0.26 -17.53
C ILE A 234 -7.14 0.37 -18.42
N LEU A 235 -7.86 1.38 -17.90
CA LEU A 235 -9.04 1.98 -18.54
C LEU A 235 -8.84 3.43 -19.05
N ALA A 236 -7.73 4.09 -18.73
CA ALA A 236 -7.49 5.46 -19.19
C ALA A 236 -7.13 5.50 -20.68
N GLY A 237 -8.16 5.60 -21.51
CA GLY A 237 -8.11 6.00 -22.92
C GLY A 237 -9.45 6.63 -23.26
N ASP A 238 -9.50 7.97 -23.30
CA ASP A 238 -10.73 8.77 -23.50
C ASP A 238 -11.31 8.72 -24.94
N GLY A 239 -11.28 7.57 -25.63
CA GLY A 239 -11.98 7.49 -26.92
C GLY A 239 -11.64 6.35 -27.87
N GLU A 240 -10.66 5.50 -27.57
CA GLU A 240 -10.30 4.35 -28.42
C GLU A 240 -9.87 3.21 -27.50
N SER A 241 -10.35 1.99 -27.79
CA SER A 241 -10.17 0.78 -26.97
C SER A 241 -8.71 0.29 -26.96
N GLN A 242 -7.80 1.05 -26.36
CA GLN A 242 -6.44 0.61 -26.08
C GLN A 242 -6.13 0.79 -24.59
N SER A 243 -6.16 -0.35 -23.89
CA SER A 243 -5.53 -0.47 -22.59
C SER A 243 -4.08 -0.01 -22.72
N LEU A 244 -3.66 0.95 -21.89
CA LEU A 244 -2.30 1.50 -21.89
C LEU A 244 -1.24 0.37 -21.79
N MET A 245 -1.60 -0.75 -21.14
CA MET A 245 -0.69 -1.85 -20.81
C MET A 245 -1.42 -3.20 -20.85
N SER A 246 -1.08 -4.07 -21.81
CA SER A 246 -1.68 -5.41 -21.92
C SER A 246 -1.16 -6.38 -20.85
N SER A 247 0.10 -6.24 -20.45
CA SER A 247 0.74 -7.01 -19.39
C SER A 247 1.86 -6.23 -18.71
N PHE A 248 2.12 -6.53 -17.44
CA PHE A 248 3.11 -5.82 -16.63
C PHE A 248 3.70 -6.67 -15.49
N HIS A 249 4.92 -6.32 -15.07
CA HIS A 249 5.53 -6.75 -13.82
C HIS A 249 5.10 -5.81 -12.69
N LEU A 250 4.92 -6.34 -11.49
CA LEU A 250 4.48 -5.56 -10.34
C LEU A 250 5.57 -5.58 -9.27
N VAL A 251 6.04 -4.40 -8.86
CA VAL A 251 7.00 -4.21 -7.77
C VAL A 251 6.32 -3.39 -6.71
N SER A 252 6.39 -3.83 -5.46
CA SER A 252 5.65 -3.20 -4.37
C SER A 252 6.43 -3.21 -3.07
N HIS A 253 6.22 -2.19 -2.23
CA HIS A 253 6.85 -2.07 -0.92
C HIS A 253 5.81 -1.95 0.20
N SER A 254 6.01 -2.69 1.28
CA SER A 254 5.22 -2.61 2.52
C SER A 254 3.73 -2.75 2.26
N MET A 255 2.91 -1.79 2.68
CA MET A 255 1.48 -1.70 2.38
C MET A 255 1.14 -1.88 0.89
N GLY A 256 2.00 -1.40 -0.01
CA GLY A 256 1.82 -1.57 -1.45
C GLY A 256 1.76 -3.04 -1.87
N CYS A 257 2.37 -3.96 -1.10
CA CYS A 257 2.27 -5.40 -1.33
C CYS A 257 0.84 -5.92 -1.19
N THR A 258 0.06 -5.41 -0.23
CA THR A 258 -1.35 -5.79 -0.05
C THR A 258 -2.18 -5.40 -1.26
N ILE A 259 -2.00 -4.17 -1.74
CA ILE A 259 -2.70 -3.66 -2.93
C ILE A 259 -2.25 -4.41 -4.18
N ALA A 260 -0.95 -4.68 -4.30
CA ALA A 260 -0.37 -5.40 -5.43
C ALA A 260 -0.89 -6.84 -5.54
N LEU A 261 -1.00 -7.55 -4.40
CA LEU A 261 -1.58 -8.89 -4.36
C LEU A 261 -3.06 -8.88 -4.76
N ALA A 262 -3.84 -7.91 -4.27
CA ALA A 262 -5.24 -7.76 -4.67
C ALA A 262 -5.41 -7.44 -6.16
N LEU A 263 -4.55 -6.58 -6.73
CA LEU A 263 -4.53 -6.27 -8.15
C LEU A 263 -4.21 -7.52 -8.98
N ALA A 264 -3.22 -8.32 -8.56
CA ALA A 264 -2.84 -9.54 -9.24
C ALA A 264 -3.88 -10.65 -9.14
N ALA A 265 -4.56 -10.77 -7.99
CA ALA A 265 -5.67 -11.70 -7.81
C ALA A 265 -6.85 -11.34 -8.72
N LYS A 266 -7.11 -10.05 -8.95
CA LYS A 266 -8.18 -9.56 -9.83
C LYS A 266 -7.82 -9.63 -11.33
N HIS A 267 -6.56 -9.44 -11.70
CA HIS A 267 -6.07 -9.47 -13.09
C HIS A 267 -4.95 -10.49 -13.31
N PRO A 268 -5.18 -11.80 -13.06
CA PRO A 268 -4.11 -12.79 -13.11
C PRO A 268 -3.50 -12.95 -14.51
N THR A 269 -4.24 -12.64 -15.58
CA THR A 269 -3.77 -12.74 -16.96
C THR A 269 -2.87 -11.59 -17.40
N ARG A 270 -2.89 -10.45 -16.69
CA ARG A 270 -2.10 -9.26 -17.02
C ARG A 270 -0.78 -9.20 -16.24
N VAL A 271 -0.72 -9.82 -15.08
CA VAL A 271 0.46 -9.76 -14.20
C VAL A 271 1.46 -10.85 -14.55
N LYS A 272 2.62 -10.46 -15.07
CA LYS A 272 3.72 -11.38 -15.45
C LYS A 272 4.50 -11.90 -14.27
N SER A 273 4.77 -11.06 -13.27
CA SER A 273 5.49 -11.43 -12.05
C SER A 273 5.24 -10.40 -10.95
N ILE A 274 5.41 -10.80 -9.69
CA ILE A 274 5.24 -9.93 -8.53
C ILE A 274 6.52 -9.94 -7.69
N THR A 275 7.05 -8.75 -7.39
CA THR A 275 8.11 -8.53 -6.40
C THR A 275 7.54 -7.81 -5.18
N LEU A 276 7.58 -8.47 -4.02
CA LEU A 276 7.09 -7.97 -2.75
C LEU A 276 8.28 -7.59 -1.86
N VAL A 277 8.39 -6.33 -1.49
CA VAL A 277 9.45 -5.83 -0.61
C VAL A 277 8.86 -5.54 0.77
N ALA A 278 9.30 -6.28 1.79
CA ALA A 278 8.79 -6.23 3.17
C ALA A 278 7.24 -6.37 3.28
N PRO A 279 6.64 -7.44 2.74
CA PRO A 279 5.18 -7.59 2.73
C PRO A 279 4.61 -7.80 4.15
N PRO A 280 3.60 -7.03 4.58
CA PRO A 280 2.96 -7.22 5.88
C PRO A 280 1.94 -8.35 5.81
N TYR A 281 2.40 -9.60 5.97
CA TYR A 281 1.56 -10.81 5.96
C TYR A 281 1.51 -11.48 7.34
N PHE A 282 0.35 -11.34 8.00
CA PHE A 282 0.10 -11.91 9.32
C PHE A 282 -0.79 -13.14 9.18
N LEU A 283 -0.40 -14.24 9.82
CA LEU A 283 -1.22 -15.45 9.81
C LEU A 283 -2.58 -15.16 10.46
N PRO A 284 -3.70 -15.62 9.86
CA PRO A 284 -5.00 -15.48 10.47
C PRO A 284 -5.04 -16.29 11.77
N CYS A 285 -5.05 -15.59 12.90
CA CYS A 285 -5.64 -16.10 14.12
C CYS A 285 -7.15 -15.83 14.00
N GLU A 286 -7.96 -16.89 14.08
CA GLU A 286 -9.40 -16.90 13.81
C GLU A 286 -10.09 -15.58 14.21
N GLN A 287 -10.74 -14.95 13.23
CA GLN A 287 -11.60 -13.77 13.33
C GLN A 287 -10.95 -12.41 13.71
N ARG A 288 -9.65 -12.32 14.01
CA ARG A 288 -9.02 -11.06 14.48
C ARG A 288 -7.78 -10.60 13.70
N ALA A 289 -7.63 -11.00 12.44
CA ALA A 289 -6.46 -10.65 11.61
C ALA A 289 -6.15 -9.13 11.60
N SER A 290 -7.16 -8.29 11.39
CA SER A 290 -7.00 -6.82 11.40
C SER A 290 -6.51 -6.27 12.74
N GLN A 291 -7.03 -6.81 13.86
CA GLN A 291 -6.60 -6.41 15.21
C GLN A 291 -5.18 -6.88 15.50
N VAL A 292 -4.81 -8.07 15.04
CA VAL A 292 -3.44 -8.58 15.16
C VAL A 292 -2.48 -7.68 14.39
N ALA A 293 -2.82 -7.30 13.17
CA ALA A 293 -2.03 -6.36 12.37
C ALA A 293 -1.86 -5.00 13.08
N LEU A 294 -2.95 -4.41 13.59
CA LEU A 294 -2.89 -3.15 14.34
C LEU A 294 -1.99 -3.26 15.57
N ASN A 295 -2.16 -4.30 16.40
CA ASN A 295 -1.37 -4.47 17.63
C ASN A 295 0.12 -4.74 17.35
N ARG A 296 0.44 -5.39 16.23
CA ARG A 296 1.82 -5.68 15.83
C ARG A 296 2.53 -4.47 15.21
N LEU A 297 1.83 -3.71 14.38
CA LEU A 297 2.40 -2.59 13.64
C LEU A 297 2.37 -1.28 14.43
N ALA A 298 1.35 -1.08 15.27
CA ALA A 298 1.15 0.11 16.08
C ALA A 298 1.15 -0.24 17.57
N GLU A 299 2.10 -1.06 18.02
CA GLU A 299 2.23 -1.39 19.43
C GLU A 299 2.41 -0.10 20.27
N LYS A 300 1.72 0.00 21.40
CA LYS A 300 1.74 1.15 22.33
C LYS A 300 3.07 1.28 23.07
N LYS A 301 4.14 1.57 22.33
CA LYS A 301 5.50 1.79 22.81
C LYS A 301 5.80 3.28 22.90
N LEU A 302 6.47 3.69 23.97
CA LEU A 302 6.99 5.06 24.10
C LEU A 302 8.29 5.28 23.31
N TRP A 303 9.02 4.20 23.02
CA TRP A 303 10.31 4.24 22.35
C TRP A 303 10.46 3.06 21.39
N PRO A 304 11.05 3.25 20.20
CA PRO A 304 11.57 4.50 19.62
C PRO A 304 10.48 5.48 19.17
N PRO A 305 10.81 6.78 18.94
CA PRO A 305 9.84 7.83 18.61
C PRO A 305 8.98 7.54 17.37
N LEU A 306 9.53 6.81 16.40
CA LEU A 306 8.79 6.39 15.20
C LEU A 306 7.64 5.42 15.54
N LEU A 307 7.88 4.44 16.43
CA LEU A 307 6.84 3.51 16.88
C LEU A 307 5.81 4.22 17.75
N PHE A 308 6.25 5.14 18.62
CA PHE A 308 5.33 5.98 19.39
C PHE A 308 4.44 6.82 18.48
N GLY A 309 5.01 7.51 17.49
CA GLY A 309 4.25 8.27 16.49
C GLY A 309 3.27 7.40 15.71
N SER A 310 3.72 6.22 15.26
CA SER A 310 2.84 5.25 14.57
C SER A 310 1.68 4.81 15.47
N ALA A 311 1.93 4.53 16.75
CA ALA A 311 0.88 4.22 17.71
C ALA A 311 -0.09 5.39 17.86
N VAL A 312 0.40 6.62 18.08
CA VAL A 312 -0.47 7.80 18.22
C VAL A 312 -1.35 7.99 16.99
N MET A 313 -0.77 7.92 15.80
CA MET A 313 -1.46 8.13 14.54
C MET A 313 -2.45 7.01 14.17
N SER A 314 -2.29 5.82 14.74
CA SER A 314 -3.16 4.65 14.45
C SER A 314 -4.20 4.37 15.54
N TRP A 315 -4.01 4.93 16.74
CA TRP A 315 -4.92 4.75 17.88
C TRP A 315 -5.79 5.97 18.20
N TYR A 316 -5.42 7.17 17.72
CA TYR A 316 -6.06 8.42 18.09
C TYR A 316 -6.42 9.25 16.87
N GLU A 317 -7.69 9.19 16.47
CA GLU A 317 -8.21 9.84 15.25
C GLU A 317 -8.03 11.37 15.32
N HIS A 318 -8.36 12.00 16.44
CA HIS A 318 -8.37 13.45 16.54
C HIS A 318 -7.00 14.02 16.85
N VAL A 319 -6.22 13.33 17.69
CA VAL A 319 -4.81 13.67 17.90
C VAL A 319 -4.05 13.57 16.57
N GLY A 320 -4.25 12.49 15.80
CA GLY A 320 -3.68 12.32 14.47
C GLY A 320 -4.11 13.43 13.52
N ARG A 321 -5.40 13.82 13.55
CA ARG A 321 -5.90 14.95 12.75
C ARG A 321 -5.21 16.25 13.10
N THR A 322 -4.98 16.53 14.38
CA THR A 322 -4.25 17.73 14.81
C THR A 322 -2.80 17.71 14.35
N VAL A 323 -2.12 16.57 14.45
CA VAL A 323 -0.74 16.42 13.94
C VAL A 323 -0.68 16.69 12.44
N CYS A 324 -1.54 16.05 11.64
CA CYS A 324 -1.59 16.29 10.19
C CYS A 324 -1.98 17.73 9.85
N PHE A 325 -2.87 18.37 10.63
CA PHE A 325 -3.22 19.77 10.43
C PHE A 325 -2.02 20.71 10.66
N LEU A 326 -1.19 20.44 11.66
CA LEU A 326 -0.01 21.27 11.93
C LEU A 326 1.13 20.98 10.94
N VAL A 327 1.35 19.71 10.61
CA VAL A 327 2.50 19.25 9.83
C VAL A 327 2.20 19.19 8.33
N CYS A 328 1.18 18.43 7.93
CA CYS A 328 0.89 18.18 6.51
C CYS A 328 0.29 19.41 5.82
N LYS A 329 -0.65 20.12 6.48
CA LYS A 329 -1.23 21.34 5.90
C LYS A 329 -0.20 22.44 5.71
N ASN A 330 0.73 22.59 6.65
CA ASN A 330 1.76 23.64 6.61
C ASN A 330 3.10 23.13 6.06
N HIS A 331 3.12 22.03 5.31
CA HIS A 331 4.36 21.40 4.84
C HIS A 331 5.27 22.35 4.05
N LEU A 332 4.73 23.29 3.28
CA LEU A 332 5.53 24.30 2.55
C LEU A 332 6.29 25.24 3.50
N LEU A 333 5.67 25.61 4.63
CA LEU A 333 6.33 26.41 5.67
C LEU A 333 7.47 25.61 6.31
N TRP A 334 7.24 24.33 6.58
CA TRP A 334 8.25 23.44 7.15
C TRP A 334 9.41 23.20 6.18
N GLU A 335 9.12 22.97 4.90
CA GLU A 335 10.15 22.84 3.86
C GLU A 335 11.01 24.10 3.74
N TRP A 336 10.38 25.27 3.78
CA TRP A 336 11.09 26.54 3.81
C TRP A 336 11.97 26.69 5.05
N LEU A 337 11.43 26.39 6.24
CA LEU A 337 12.17 26.45 7.50
C LEU A 337 13.35 25.47 7.52
N PHE A 338 13.17 24.24 7.05
CA PHE A 338 14.24 23.26 6.94
C PHE A 338 15.29 23.67 5.90
N SER A 339 14.88 24.27 4.79
CA SER A 339 15.83 24.82 3.80
C SER A 339 16.68 25.93 4.41
N LEU A 340 16.09 26.80 5.23
CA LEU A 340 16.80 27.87 5.94
C LEU A 340 17.82 27.30 6.94
N LEU A 341 17.42 26.29 7.72
CA LEU A 341 18.29 25.62 8.70
C LEU A 341 19.42 24.81 8.04
N ASN A 342 19.15 24.20 6.89
CA ASN A 342 20.12 23.38 6.15
C ASN A 342 20.94 24.15 5.11
N LEU A 343 21.00 25.48 5.20
CA LEU A 343 21.78 26.34 4.29
C LEU A 343 21.45 26.06 2.80
N ASN A 344 20.16 25.93 2.47
CA ASN A 344 19.64 25.66 1.12
C ASN A 344 20.06 24.33 0.48
N ARG A 345 20.44 23.31 1.25
CA ARG A 345 20.69 21.95 0.70
C ARG A 345 19.43 21.16 0.31
N GLY A 346 18.26 21.81 0.30
CA GLY A 346 16.98 21.16 0.02
C GLY A 346 16.56 20.19 1.13
N VAL A 347 15.33 19.70 1.04
CA VAL A 347 14.77 18.72 1.98
C VAL A 347 14.78 17.35 1.31
N ASP A 348 15.26 16.34 2.03
CA ASP A 348 15.25 14.95 1.58
C ASP A 348 13.83 14.55 1.15
N PHE A 349 13.69 13.87 0.00
CA PHE A 349 12.39 13.54 -0.56
C PHE A 349 11.51 12.73 0.41
N ARG A 350 12.10 11.97 1.33
CA ARG A 350 11.38 11.18 2.35
C ARG A 350 10.62 12.08 3.31
N VAL A 351 11.26 13.17 3.76
CA VAL A 351 10.62 14.15 4.66
C VAL A 351 9.54 14.91 3.91
N ARG A 352 9.81 15.28 2.66
CA ARG A 352 8.87 15.97 1.78
C ARG A 352 7.62 15.12 1.48
N ASP A 353 7.80 13.80 1.30
CA ASP A 353 6.69 12.91 0.95
C ASP A 353 5.88 12.47 2.17
N LEU A 354 6.52 12.41 3.35
CA LEU A 354 5.85 12.15 4.61
C LEU A 354 4.71 13.14 4.87
N THR A 355 4.78 14.37 4.36
CA THR A 355 3.74 15.39 4.58
C THR A 355 2.69 15.48 3.46
N LYS A 356 2.83 14.71 2.38
CA LYS A 356 1.93 14.74 1.20
C LYS A 356 0.74 13.80 1.33
N HIS A 357 0.10 13.79 2.48
CA HIS A 357 -1.14 13.05 2.73
C HIS A 357 -2.10 13.91 3.56
N THR A 358 -3.36 13.47 3.64
CA THR A 358 -4.32 14.05 4.58
C THR A 358 -4.48 13.12 5.76
N HIS A 359 -4.92 13.65 6.89
CA HIS A 359 -5.28 12.80 8.02
C HIS A 359 -6.28 11.72 7.58
N HIS A 360 -7.29 12.12 6.80
CA HIS A 360 -8.32 11.23 6.32
C HIS A 360 -7.74 10.09 5.47
N SER A 361 -6.87 10.37 4.50
CA SER A 361 -6.26 9.30 3.70
C SER A 361 -5.38 8.39 4.53
N ALA A 362 -4.49 8.93 5.37
CA ALA A 362 -3.58 8.13 6.19
C ALA A 362 -4.33 7.24 7.20
N TRP A 363 -5.31 7.80 7.92
CA TRP A 363 -6.11 7.09 8.91
C TRP A 363 -6.89 5.93 8.27
N HIS A 364 -7.64 6.21 7.20
CA HIS A 364 -8.44 5.21 6.53
C HIS A 364 -7.59 4.14 5.84
N THR A 365 -6.49 4.52 5.20
CA THR A 365 -5.57 3.55 4.59
C THR A 365 -4.90 2.66 5.64
N MET A 366 -4.48 3.20 6.80
CA MET A 366 -3.90 2.41 7.89
C MET A 366 -4.89 1.32 8.37
N HIS A 367 -6.14 1.69 8.57
CA HIS A 367 -7.12 0.72 9.07
C HIS A 367 -7.67 -0.19 7.98
N ASN A 368 -8.02 0.32 6.79
CA ASN A 368 -8.68 -0.49 5.77
C ASN A 368 -7.71 -1.29 4.90
N VAL A 369 -6.51 -0.78 4.61
CA VAL A 369 -5.52 -1.47 3.78
C VAL A 369 -4.55 -2.28 4.63
N ILE A 370 -3.90 -1.65 5.60
CA ILE A 370 -2.85 -2.33 6.38
C ILE A 370 -3.48 -3.32 7.35
N CYS A 371 -4.47 -2.90 8.13
CA CYS A 371 -5.15 -3.78 9.07
C CYS A 371 -6.20 -4.65 8.36
N GLY A 372 -7.17 -4.04 7.68
CA GLY A 372 -8.26 -4.74 7.00
C GLY A 372 -7.77 -5.68 5.88
N GLY A 373 -6.75 -5.28 5.13
CA GLY A 373 -6.19 -6.10 4.06
C GLY A 373 -5.53 -7.39 4.55
N ALA A 374 -5.13 -7.49 5.82
CA ALA A 374 -4.64 -8.73 6.39
C ALA A 374 -5.67 -9.87 6.29
N ALA A 375 -6.97 -9.56 6.35
CA ALA A 375 -8.04 -10.54 6.18
C ALA A 375 -8.19 -11.03 4.72
N LEU A 376 -7.73 -10.25 3.74
CA LEU A 376 -7.86 -10.55 2.30
C LEU A 376 -6.61 -11.23 1.73
N GLN A 377 -5.47 -11.11 2.40
CA GLN A 377 -4.18 -11.56 1.88
C GLN A 377 -4.12 -13.08 1.66
N ASP A 378 -4.77 -13.89 2.48
CA ASP A 378 -4.83 -15.34 2.28
C ASP A 378 -5.48 -15.71 0.95
N ALA A 379 -6.68 -15.19 0.70
CA ALA A 379 -7.40 -15.42 -0.55
C ALA A 379 -6.64 -14.88 -1.78
N ASN A 380 -6.03 -13.70 -1.64
CA ASN A 380 -5.25 -13.10 -2.72
C ASN A 380 -3.97 -13.91 -3.02
N LEU A 381 -3.27 -14.40 -2.00
CA LEU A 381 -2.08 -15.25 -2.17
C LEU A 381 -2.44 -16.60 -2.81
N GLU A 382 -3.58 -17.19 -2.43
CA GLU A 382 -4.10 -18.40 -3.06
C GLU A 382 -4.45 -18.19 -4.53
N ALA A 383 -5.13 -17.09 -4.87
CA ALA A 383 -5.44 -16.74 -6.25
C ALA A 383 -4.17 -16.53 -7.10
N VAL A 384 -3.16 -15.83 -6.56
CA VAL A 384 -1.86 -15.61 -7.21
C VAL A 384 -1.11 -16.93 -7.40
N ALA A 385 -1.14 -17.82 -6.41
CA ALA A 385 -0.51 -19.14 -6.49
C ALA A 385 -1.22 -20.04 -7.52
N ALA A 386 -2.55 -20.02 -7.54
CA ALA A 386 -3.38 -20.79 -8.49
C ALA A 386 -3.16 -20.31 -9.94
N ALA A 387 -3.00 -19.00 -10.14
CA ALA A 387 -2.66 -18.42 -11.44
C ALA A 387 -1.22 -18.73 -11.90
N GLY A 388 -0.39 -19.31 -11.04
CA GLY A 388 0.99 -19.67 -11.36
C GLY A 388 1.92 -18.47 -11.55
N ILE A 389 1.55 -17.29 -11.02
CA ILE A 389 2.32 -16.06 -11.17
C ILE A 389 3.64 -16.20 -10.38
N PRO A 390 4.81 -15.94 -10.99
CA PRO A 390 6.09 -15.92 -10.28
C PRO A 390 6.12 -14.82 -9.20
N VAL A 391 6.44 -15.21 -7.97
CA VAL A 391 6.54 -14.30 -6.81
C VAL A 391 7.97 -14.26 -6.27
N GLN A 392 8.51 -13.06 -6.06
CA GLN A 392 9.75 -12.81 -5.33
C GLN A 392 9.43 -12.00 -4.07
N VAL A 393 10.04 -12.37 -2.94
CA VAL A 393 9.91 -11.69 -1.66
C VAL A 393 11.29 -11.26 -1.18
N LEU A 394 11.45 -9.97 -0.90
CA LEU A 394 12.68 -9.36 -0.40
C LEU A 394 12.39 -8.78 0.99
N HIS A 395 13.15 -9.17 2.02
CA HIS A 395 12.91 -8.73 3.40
C HIS A 395 14.23 -8.46 4.12
N GLY A 396 14.29 -7.41 4.93
CA GLY A 396 15.41 -7.12 5.82
C GLY A 396 15.34 -7.94 7.11
N ALA A 397 16.46 -8.50 7.56
CA ALA A 397 16.50 -9.27 8.80
C ALA A 397 16.21 -8.41 10.05
N ASP A 398 16.53 -7.11 9.98
CA ASP A 398 16.41 -6.15 11.09
C ASP A 398 15.24 -5.17 10.92
N ASP A 399 14.24 -5.54 10.11
CA ASP A 399 13.03 -4.76 9.89
C ASP A 399 12.23 -4.61 11.20
N GLN A 400 12.20 -3.38 11.73
CA GLN A 400 11.48 -3.02 12.97
C GLN A 400 10.02 -2.63 12.72
N VAL A 401 9.61 -2.48 11.45
CA VAL A 401 8.25 -2.07 11.07
C VAL A 401 7.42 -3.30 10.73
N VAL A 402 7.93 -4.14 9.82
CA VAL A 402 7.27 -5.39 9.43
C VAL A 402 8.16 -6.56 9.83
N PRO A 403 7.71 -7.43 10.75
CA PRO A 403 8.49 -8.59 11.18
C PRO A 403 8.90 -9.47 9.99
N VAL A 404 10.15 -9.95 9.99
CA VAL A 404 10.70 -10.81 8.92
C VAL A 404 9.95 -12.14 8.77
N GLU A 405 9.25 -12.56 9.83
CA GLU A 405 8.33 -13.70 9.82
C GLU A 405 7.26 -13.56 8.74
N CYS A 406 6.80 -12.34 8.45
CA CYS A 406 5.82 -12.10 7.39
C CYS A 406 6.32 -12.56 6.02
N GLY A 407 7.58 -12.26 5.67
CA GLY A 407 8.19 -12.75 4.43
C GLY A 407 8.32 -14.28 4.40
N ARG A 408 8.63 -14.90 5.56
CA ARG A 408 8.67 -16.37 5.70
C ARG A 408 7.28 -17.01 5.56
N HIS A 409 6.24 -16.37 6.08
CA HIS A 409 4.86 -16.84 5.96
C HIS A 409 4.40 -16.82 4.49
N VAL A 410 4.77 -15.79 3.71
CA VAL A 410 4.46 -15.77 2.26
C VAL A 410 5.14 -16.94 1.54
N LYS A 411 6.40 -17.24 1.87
CA LYS A 411 7.12 -18.40 1.33
C LYS A 411 6.50 -19.73 1.73
N ALA A 412 5.96 -19.84 2.95
CA ALA A 412 5.24 -21.02 3.40
C ALA A 412 3.92 -21.21 2.64
N LYS A 413 3.17 -20.13 2.39
CA LYS A 413 1.91 -20.16 1.64
C LYS A 413 2.10 -20.40 0.14
N ILE A 414 3.15 -19.83 -0.45
CA ILE A 414 3.52 -20.02 -1.86
C ILE A 414 4.91 -20.67 -1.93
N PRO A 415 5.01 -22.01 -1.92
CA PRO A 415 6.30 -22.70 -1.94
C PRO A 415 7.19 -22.35 -3.15
N ARG A 416 6.58 -21.96 -4.27
CA ARG A 416 7.29 -21.52 -5.49
C ARG A 416 7.89 -20.11 -5.39
N ALA A 417 7.51 -19.32 -4.40
CA ALA A 417 8.01 -17.96 -4.24
C ALA A 417 9.52 -17.96 -3.93
N LYS A 418 10.28 -17.01 -4.47
CA LYS A 418 11.70 -16.83 -4.15
C LYS A 418 11.81 -15.86 -2.97
N LEU A 419 12.18 -16.35 -1.78
CA LEU A 419 12.40 -15.51 -0.60
C LEU A 419 13.89 -15.20 -0.46
N ARG A 420 14.24 -13.93 -0.32
CA ARG A 420 15.57 -13.46 0.05
C ARG A 420 15.48 -12.59 1.30
N VAL A 421 16.06 -13.09 2.38
CA VAL A 421 16.24 -12.34 3.63
C VAL A 421 17.64 -11.73 3.62
N MET A 422 17.76 -10.46 4.00
CA MET A 422 19.00 -9.70 3.90
C MET A 422 19.47 -9.26 5.28
N ASP A 423 20.67 -9.69 5.66
CA ASP A 423 21.26 -9.35 6.96
C ASP A 423 21.60 -7.86 7.04
N ARG A 424 21.45 -7.27 8.23
CA ARG A 424 21.80 -5.86 8.51
C ARG A 424 21.01 -4.85 7.68
N ARG A 425 19.76 -5.18 7.36
CA ARG A 425 18.84 -4.32 6.60
C ARG A 425 17.51 -4.18 7.32
N ASP A 426 17.02 -2.95 7.34
CA ASP A 426 15.74 -2.52 7.90
C ASP A 426 14.66 -2.35 6.80
N HIS A 427 13.48 -1.86 7.19
CA HIS A 427 12.32 -1.68 6.33
C HIS A 427 12.57 -0.88 5.04
N SER A 428 13.52 0.06 5.05
CA SER A 428 13.78 0.99 3.94
C SER A 428 15.07 0.69 3.20
N THR A 429 16.11 0.24 3.93
CA THR A 429 17.44 -0.09 3.42
C THR A 429 17.50 -1.40 2.64
N VAL A 430 16.40 -2.16 2.60
CA VAL A 430 16.19 -3.24 1.62
C VAL A 430 16.23 -2.71 0.19
N VAL A 431 15.86 -1.45 -0.03
CA VAL A 431 15.96 -0.75 -1.33
C VAL A 431 17.04 0.33 -1.28
N LEU A 432 16.98 1.20 -0.25
CA LEU A 432 17.86 2.37 -0.12
C LEU A 432 19.32 1.96 0.16
N GLY A 433 20.26 2.59 -0.54
CA GLY A 433 21.69 2.31 -0.48
C GLY A 433 22.11 1.02 -1.18
N ARG A 434 21.22 0.43 -1.99
CA ARG A 434 21.52 -0.72 -2.86
C ARG A 434 20.70 -0.71 -4.15
N GLU A 435 20.38 0.47 -4.64
CA GLU A 435 19.50 0.74 -5.77
C GLU A 435 19.94 -0.04 -7.02
N ARG A 436 21.25 -0.01 -7.31
CA ARG A 436 21.84 -0.75 -8.43
C ARG A 436 21.67 -2.27 -8.27
N GLY A 437 22.04 -2.81 -7.11
CA GLY A 437 21.91 -4.25 -6.84
C GLY A 437 20.46 -4.72 -6.73
N PHE A 438 19.53 -3.82 -6.39
CA PHE A 438 18.10 -4.08 -6.44
C PHE A 438 17.59 -4.13 -7.89
N ALA A 439 18.01 -3.20 -8.74
CA ALA A 439 17.67 -3.21 -10.17
C ALA A 439 18.22 -4.46 -10.89
N GLU A 440 19.46 -4.88 -10.58
CA GLU A 440 20.05 -6.10 -11.13
C GLU A 440 19.26 -7.35 -10.70
N GLU A 441 18.80 -7.39 -9.46
CA GLU A 441 17.96 -8.47 -8.93
C GLU A 441 16.59 -8.51 -9.58
N LEU A 442 15.97 -7.35 -9.84
CA LEU A 442 14.73 -7.25 -10.61
C LEU A 442 14.93 -7.76 -12.04
N ARG A 443 15.99 -7.33 -12.73
CA ARG A 443 16.30 -7.80 -14.10
C ARG A 443 16.44 -9.31 -14.14
N ALA A 444 17.24 -9.88 -13.22
CA ALA A 444 17.46 -11.31 -13.14
C ALA A 444 16.16 -12.08 -12.88
N PHE A 445 15.29 -11.56 -12.01
CA PHE A 445 13.99 -12.17 -11.74
C PHE A 445 13.04 -12.10 -12.93
N TRP A 446 12.93 -10.94 -13.59
CA TRP A 446 12.08 -10.78 -14.77
C TRP A 446 12.55 -11.66 -15.92
N CYS A 447 13.86 -11.70 -16.20
CA CYS A 447 14.41 -12.61 -17.21
C CYS A 447 14.14 -14.09 -16.89
N ALA A 448 14.26 -14.51 -15.63
CA ALA A 448 13.95 -15.89 -15.22
C ALA A 448 12.45 -16.22 -15.26
N SER A 449 11.58 -15.21 -15.17
CA SER A 449 10.13 -15.37 -15.26
C SER A 449 9.60 -15.45 -16.70
N ARG A 450 10.43 -15.13 -17.69
CA ARG A 450 10.10 -15.32 -19.10
C ARG A 450 10.00 -16.82 -19.36
N SER A 451 8.78 -17.33 -19.57
CA SER A 451 8.59 -18.67 -20.10
C SER A 451 9.47 -18.85 -21.35
N PRO A 452 10.16 -19.98 -21.53
CA PRO A 452 10.85 -20.23 -22.79
C PRO A 452 9.78 -20.22 -23.88
N VAL A 453 9.79 -19.17 -24.70
CA VAL A 453 9.03 -19.16 -25.94
C VAL A 453 9.48 -20.41 -26.68
N HIS A 454 8.59 -21.38 -26.85
CA HIS A 454 8.78 -22.41 -27.85
C HIS A 454 8.85 -21.69 -29.19
N VAL A 455 10.07 -21.30 -29.57
CA VAL A 455 10.40 -21.00 -30.95
C VAL A 455 10.25 -22.33 -31.65
N VAL A 456 9.03 -22.62 -32.10
CA VAL A 456 8.81 -23.58 -33.17
C VAL A 456 9.66 -23.04 -34.31
N ARG A 457 10.85 -23.62 -34.46
CA ARG A 457 11.70 -23.47 -35.62
C ARG A 457 10.83 -23.92 -36.79
N ARG A 458 10.13 -22.98 -37.44
CA ARG A 458 9.59 -23.22 -38.78
C ARG A 458 10.80 -23.55 -39.63
N GLY A 459 10.96 -24.84 -39.92
CA GLY A 459 11.99 -25.33 -40.82
C GLY A 459 11.91 -24.53 -42.11
N ARG A 460 13.06 -24.02 -42.54
CA ARG A 460 13.25 -23.46 -43.88
C ARG A 460 12.87 -24.53 -44.90
N SER A 461 11.70 -24.43 -45.52
CA SER A 461 11.49 -24.95 -46.87
C SER A 461 11.85 -23.84 -47.84
N GLY A 462 12.92 -24.05 -48.62
CA GLY A 462 13.40 -23.12 -49.63
C GLY A 462 12.41 -22.89 -50.78
N PRO A 463 12.71 -21.96 -51.70
CA PRO A 463 11.78 -21.53 -52.72
C PRO A 463 11.76 -22.53 -53.88
N ALA A 464 10.58 -23.00 -54.27
CA ALA A 464 10.36 -23.65 -55.55
C ALA A 464 9.70 -22.63 -56.49
N SER A 465 10.50 -22.07 -57.40
CA SER A 465 10.03 -21.27 -58.52
C SER A 465 9.50 -22.16 -59.65
N ALA A 466 8.35 -21.78 -60.19
CA ALA A 466 7.92 -21.89 -61.59
C ALA A 466 7.94 -23.27 -62.28
N PHE A 467 6.76 -23.77 -62.65
CA PHE A 467 6.50 -24.19 -64.03
C PHE A 467 5.00 -24.07 -64.35
N MET A 468 4.71 -23.33 -65.40
CA MET A 468 3.39 -23.05 -65.96
C MET A 468 3.19 -23.99 -67.16
N GLY A 469 2.02 -24.62 -67.32
CA GLY A 469 1.65 -25.21 -68.61
C GLY A 469 0.75 -26.45 -68.60
N GLN A 470 -0.48 -26.22 -69.06
CA GLN A 470 -1.28 -27.06 -69.97
C GLN A 470 -2.12 -28.26 -69.45
N ALA A 471 -3.31 -28.30 -70.10
CA ALA A 471 -4.11 -29.46 -70.50
C ALA A 471 -5.29 -29.92 -69.61
N LEU A 472 -6.45 -29.32 -69.90
CA LEU A 472 -7.74 -29.95 -70.24
C LEU A 472 -7.86 -31.48 -70.02
N LYS A 473 -8.86 -31.91 -69.22
CA LYS A 473 -10.04 -32.71 -69.64
C LYS A 473 -10.78 -33.35 -68.45
N GLY A 474 -12.10 -33.17 -68.46
CA GLY A 474 -13.05 -34.27 -68.25
C GLY A 474 -13.48 -34.58 -66.81
N TYR A 475 -14.65 -34.08 -66.40
CA TYR A 475 -15.58 -34.88 -65.59
C TYR A 475 -17.02 -34.66 -66.09
N PRO A 476 -17.86 -35.71 -66.13
CA PRO A 476 -19.09 -35.72 -66.90
C PRO A 476 -20.31 -35.32 -66.06
N THR A 477 -21.25 -34.71 -66.77
CA THR A 477 -22.67 -34.54 -66.42
C THR A 477 -23.36 -35.89 -66.18
N VAL A 478 -24.03 -36.04 -65.04
CA VAL A 478 -25.07 -37.05 -64.82
C VAL A 478 -26.43 -36.35 -64.88
N LYS A 479 -27.29 -36.82 -65.78
CA LYS A 479 -28.70 -36.41 -65.96
C LYS A 479 -29.62 -37.25 -65.07
N ARG A 480 -30.66 -36.56 -64.56
CA ARG A 480 -32.07 -36.95 -64.35
C ARG A 480 -32.42 -38.43 -64.17
N ASP A 481 -33.14 -38.72 -63.09
CA ASP A 481 -34.60 -38.93 -63.12
C ASP A 481 -35.27 -38.22 -61.94
#